data_AF-A0A970B0I8-F1
#
_entry.id   AF-A0A970B0I8-F1
#
_cell.length_a   1.000
_cell.length_b   1.000
_cell.length_c   1.000
_cell.angle_alpha   90.00
_cell.angle_beta   90.00
_cell.angle_gamma   90.00
#
_symmetry.space_group_name_H-M   'P 1'
#
loop_
_entity.id
_entity.type
_entity.pdbx_description
1 polymer ?
#
loop_
_entity_poly.entity_id
_entity_poly.type
_entity_poly.pdbx_seq_one_letter_code
_entity_poly.pdbx_strand_id
1 'polypeptide(L)'
;MKKYLIYFFLCLFLEQKVIAKEGMPQLNPEFWLSQVFWLIIFFGLLYFLIYKFFSPKLFSLIDKRADFLKSLMNETENNKNQIQKLDNEYNKIINEAKKNSKENLAKLNTEFNEKIFIKKKDFENYLKTETTKVENDINDFKQQTLDNISNIVSEFSKELIEKIIETKPNDSNLKAIISEISKKQKESKYV
;
A
#
# COMPACT_ATOMS: atom_id res chain seq x y z
N MET A 1 5.32 -75.80 -16.07
CA MET A 1 4.67 -76.13 -14.77
C MET A 1 3.18 -76.46 -14.88
N LYS A 2 2.36 -75.74 -15.67
CA LYS A 2 0.91 -76.05 -15.82
C LYS A 2 0.58 -77.47 -16.33
N LYS A 3 1.37 -78.02 -17.27
CA LYS A 3 1.18 -79.40 -17.79
C LYS A 3 1.47 -80.47 -16.73
N TYR A 4 2.53 -80.30 -15.94
CA TYR A 4 2.87 -81.21 -14.85
C TYR A 4 1.87 -81.16 -13.70
N LEU A 5 1.26 -80.00 -13.44
CA LEU A 5 0.21 -79.85 -12.43
C LEU A 5 -1.10 -80.56 -12.84
N ILE A 6 -1.42 -80.57 -14.13
CA ILE A 6 -2.54 -81.34 -14.70
C ILE A 6 -2.25 -82.84 -14.67
N TYR A 7 -1.05 -83.28 -15.04
CA TYR A 7 -0.66 -84.70 -14.92
C TYR A 7 -0.61 -85.18 -13.47
N PHE A 8 -0.20 -84.31 -12.52
CA PHE A 8 -0.23 -84.60 -11.09
C PHE A 8 -1.66 -84.76 -10.57
N PHE A 9 -2.57 -83.88 -10.99
CA PHE A 9 -3.99 -83.96 -10.63
C PHE A 9 -4.69 -85.18 -11.30
N LEU A 10 -4.30 -85.52 -12.53
CA LEU A 10 -4.77 -86.73 -13.23
C LEU A 10 -4.23 -88.01 -12.58
N CYS A 11 -2.98 -88.00 -12.08
CA CYS A 11 -2.36 -89.12 -11.38
C CYS A 11 -2.99 -89.35 -9.99
N LEU A 12 -3.31 -88.27 -9.26
CA LEU A 12 -4.09 -88.34 -8.02
C LEU A 12 -5.50 -88.93 -8.20
N PHE A 13 -6.05 -88.86 -9.42
CA PHE A 13 -7.38 -89.38 -9.75
C PHE A 13 -7.37 -90.84 -10.20
N LEU A 14 -6.22 -91.34 -10.71
CA LEU A 14 -6.05 -92.72 -11.21
C LEU A 14 -5.68 -93.72 -10.10
N GLU A 15 -5.27 -93.26 -8.93
CA GLU A 15 -4.80 -94.10 -7.82
C GLU A 15 -5.89 -94.45 -6.80
N GLN A 16 -7.14 -94.59 -7.24
CA GLN A 16 -8.25 -95.01 -6.38
C GLN A 16 -8.24 -96.54 -6.19
N LYS A 17 -7.31 -97.05 -5.38
CA LYS A 17 -7.37 -98.43 -4.88
C LYS A 17 -8.54 -98.52 -3.90
N VAL A 18 -9.65 -99.13 -4.34
CA VAL A 18 -10.88 -99.33 -3.56
C VAL A 18 -10.58 -100.24 -2.38
N ILE A 19 -10.40 -99.66 -1.19
CA ILE A 19 -10.29 -100.39 0.07
C ILE A 19 -11.23 -99.72 1.08
N ALA A 20 -12.14 -100.56 1.61
CA ALA A 20 -13.01 -100.41 2.77
C ALA A 20 -14.52 -100.28 2.44
N LYS A 21 -15.17 -101.45 2.34
CA LYS A 21 -16.51 -101.63 2.91
C LYS A 21 -16.36 -101.43 4.42
N GLU A 22 -17.17 -100.55 5.00
CA GLU A 22 -17.27 -100.20 6.43
C GLU A 22 -16.47 -98.96 6.89
N GLY A 23 -17.05 -97.80 6.61
CA GLY A 23 -16.79 -96.49 7.24
C GLY A 23 -18.06 -95.64 7.10
N MET A 24 -18.21 -94.55 7.86
CA MET A 24 -19.40 -93.69 7.79
C MET A 24 -19.80 -93.44 6.32
N PRO A 25 -21.09 -93.58 5.93
CA PRO A 25 -21.54 -93.55 4.53
C PRO A 25 -21.10 -92.32 3.70
N GLN A 26 -20.67 -91.27 4.39
CA GLN A 26 -20.20 -89.98 3.86
C GLN A 26 -18.78 -90.05 3.28
N LEU A 27 -17.98 -91.07 3.63
CA LEU A 27 -16.61 -91.25 3.16
C LEU A 27 -16.48 -92.27 2.02
N ASN A 28 -17.61 -92.75 1.48
CA ASN A 28 -17.63 -93.68 0.35
C ASN A 28 -17.12 -93.00 -0.93
N PRO A 29 -15.96 -93.40 -1.48
CA PRO A 29 -15.33 -92.72 -2.62
C PRO A 29 -16.12 -92.84 -3.94
N GLU A 30 -17.11 -93.73 -3.99
CA GLU A 30 -17.99 -93.96 -5.14
C GLU A 30 -18.77 -92.68 -5.55
N PHE A 31 -19.14 -91.83 -4.59
CA PHE A 31 -19.92 -90.61 -4.86
C PHE A 31 -19.06 -89.36 -5.12
N TRP A 32 -17.75 -89.42 -4.90
CA TRP A 32 -16.85 -88.26 -5.03
C TRP A 32 -16.78 -87.73 -6.47
N LEU A 33 -16.81 -88.62 -7.47
CA LEU A 33 -16.81 -88.23 -8.88
C LEU A 33 -17.99 -87.32 -9.24
N SER A 34 -19.18 -87.70 -8.77
CA SER A 34 -20.42 -86.92 -8.99
C SER A 34 -20.38 -85.58 -8.25
N GLN A 35 -19.92 -85.57 -7.00
CA GLN A 35 -19.77 -84.33 -6.22
C GLN A 35 -18.81 -83.34 -6.89
N VAL A 36 -17.66 -83.83 -7.36
CA VAL A 36 -16.66 -82.99 -8.07
C VAL A 36 -17.22 -82.46 -9.40
N PHE A 37 -17.97 -83.28 -10.15
CA PHE A 37 -18.62 -82.84 -11.39
C PHE A 37 -19.59 -81.67 -11.15
N TRP A 38 -20.50 -81.81 -10.17
CA TRP A 38 -21.43 -80.74 -9.83
C TRP A 38 -20.73 -79.51 -9.26
N LEU A 39 -19.69 -79.68 -8.46
CA LEU A 39 -18.87 -78.58 -7.95
C LEU A 39 -18.28 -77.75 -9.09
N ILE A 40 -17.71 -78.40 -10.11
CA ILE A 40 -17.14 -77.72 -11.28
C ILE A 40 -18.22 -76.94 -12.04
N ILE A 41 -19.41 -77.52 -12.22
CA ILE A 41 -20.53 -76.84 -12.89
C ILE A 41 -20.96 -75.58 -12.12
N PHE A 42 -21.22 -75.70 -10.82
CA PHE A 42 -21.65 -74.57 -10.00
C PHE A 42 -20.56 -73.50 -9.88
N PHE A 43 -19.31 -73.91 -9.70
CA PHE A 43 -18.18 -72.99 -9.61
C PHE A 43 -17.91 -72.29 -10.95
N GLY A 44 -18.06 -73.01 -12.07
CA GLY A 44 -17.97 -72.44 -13.42
C GLY A 44 -19.09 -71.43 -13.70
N LEU A 45 -20.33 -71.74 -13.33
CA LEU A 45 -21.46 -70.82 -13.43
C LEU A 45 -21.22 -69.55 -12.59
N LEU A 46 -20.77 -69.71 -11.34
CA LEU A 46 -20.45 -68.60 -10.45
C LEU A 46 -19.31 -67.74 -11.01
N TYR A 47 -18.24 -68.37 -11.48
CA TYR A 47 -17.11 -67.68 -12.11
C TYR A 47 -17.56 -66.86 -13.33
N PHE A 48 -18.42 -67.43 -14.17
CA PHE A 48 -18.97 -66.71 -15.32
C PHE A 48 -19.80 -65.50 -14.89
N LEU A 49 -20.62 -65.63 -13.85
CA LEU A 49 -21.39 -64.52 -13.28
C LEU A 49 -20.46 -63.39 -12.78
N ILE A 50 -19.42 -63.73 -12.04
CA ILE A 50 -18.44 -62.75 -11.51
C ILE A 50 -17.69 -62.08 -12.67
N TYR A 51 -17.20 -62.86 -13.62
CA TYR A 51 -16.48 -62.38 -14.79
C TYR A 51 -17.33 -61.40 -15.61
N LYS A 52 -18.60 -61.73 -15.85
CA LYS A 52 -19.46 -60.92 -16.72
C LYS A 52 -20.08 -59.72 -16.01
N PHE A 53 -20.44 -59.82 -14.72
CA PHE A 53 -21.18 -58.76 -14.03
C PHE A 53 -20.36 -57.95 -13.01
N PHE A 54 -19.52 -58.61 -12.20
CA PHE A 54 -18.81 -57.93 -11.11
C PHE A 54 -17.56 -57.21 -11.62
N SER A 55 -16.79 -57.86 -12.49
CA SER A 55 -15.58 -57.30 -13.10
C SER A 55 -15.83 -55.93 -13.79
N PRO A 56 -16.76 -55.79 -14.76
CA PRO A 56 -16.96 -54.50 -15.44
C PRO A 56 -17.47 -53.41 -14.49
N LYS A 57 -18.32 -53.75 -13.52
CA LYS A 57 -18.79 -52.78 -12.51
C LYS A 57 -17.63 -52.25 -11.67
N LEU A 58 -16.72 -53.11 -11.24
CA LEU A 58 -15.57 -52.72 -10.43
C LEU A 58 -14.61 -51.81 -11.21
N PHE A 59 -14.28 -52.17 -12.46
CA PHE A 59 -13.45 -51.32 -13.32
C PHE A 59 -14.09 -49.96 -13.58
N SER A 60 -15.39 -49.91 -13.89
CA SER A 60 -16.09 -48.64 -14.11
C SER A 60 -16.06 -47.72 -12.88
N LEU A 61 -16.04 -48.28 -11.67
CA LEU A 61 -15.93 -47.49 -10.44
C LEU A 61 -14.52 -46.94 -10.24
N ILE A 62 -13.50 -47.74 -10.55
CA ILE A 62 -12.10 -47.31 -10.49
C ILE A 62 -11.85 -46.18 -11.49
N ASP A 63 -12.32 -46.33 -12.72
CA ASP A 63 -12.20 -45.30 -13.76
C ASP A 63 -12.90 -44.00 -13.35
N LYS A 64 -14.15 -44.08 -12.85
CA LYS A 64 -14.87 -42.90 -12.34
C LYS A 64 -14.12 -42.18 -11.23
N ARG A 65 -13.48 -42.92 -10.31
CA ARG A 65 -12.67 -42.33 -9.24
C ARG A 65 -11.40 -41.69 -9.79
N ALA A 66 -10.74 -42.32 -10.76
CA ALA A 66 -9.56 -41.77 -11.42
C ALA A 66 -9.91 -40.48 -12.18
N ASP A 67 -11.02 -40.46 -12.91
CA ASP A 67 -11.51 -39.28 -13.62
C ASP A 67 -11.87 -38.14 -12.67
N PHE A 68 -12.54 -38.46 -11.55
CA PHE A 68 -12.86 -37.47 -10.52
C PHE A 68 -11.60 -36.89 -9.87
N LEU A 69 -10.59 -37.74 -9.58
CA LEU A 69 -9.33 -37.25 -9.03
C LEU A 69 -8.59 -36.37 -10.03
N LYS A 70 -8.61 -36.75 -11.31
CA LYS A 70 -8.04 -35.93 -12.40
C LYS A 70 -8.75 -34.59 -12.55
N SER A 71 -10.09 -34.56 -12.45
CA SER A 71 -10.83 -33.29 -12.49
C SER A 71 -10.49 -32.39 -11.31
N LEU A 72 -10.39 -32.96 -10.10
CA LEU A 72 -9.99 -32.20 -8.90
C LEU A 72 -8.56 -31.66 -9.01
N MET A 73 -7.63 -32.44 -9.58
CA MET A 73 -6.26 -31.97 -9.83
C MET A 73 -6.24 -30.80 -10.81
N ASN A 74 -6.97 -30.90 -11.93
CA ASN A 74 -7.10 -29.82 -12.91
C ASN A 74 -7.73 -28.56 -12.30
N GLU A 75 -8.79 -28.72 -11.49
CA GLU A 75 -9.43 -27.61 -10.80
C GLU A 75 -8.48 -26.95 -9.80
N THR A 76 -7.72 -27.75 -9.04
CA THR A 76 -6.70 -27.25 -8.12
C THR A 76 -5.61 -26.47 -8.85
N GLU A 77 -5.14 -26.97 -9.99
CA GLU A 77 -4.15 -26.29 -10.83
C GLU A 77 -4.69 -24.97 -11.40
N ASN A 78 -5.94 -24.97 -11.90
CA ASN A 78 -6.59 -23.77 -12.37
C ASN A 78 -6.76 -22.73 -11.25
N ASN A 79 -7.21 -23.15 -10.06
CA ASN A 79 -7.35 -22.28 -8.89
C ASN A 79 -6.00 -21.72 -8.46
N LYS A 80 -4.94 -22.54 -8.47
CA LYS A 80 -3.56 -22.08 -8.20
C LYS A 80 -3.12 -21.02 -9.21
N ASN A 81 -3.38 -21.23 -10.50
CA ASN A 81 -3.05 -20.27 -11.55
C ASN A 81 -3.83 -18.96 -11.40
N GLN A 82 -5.11 -19.03 -11.00
CA GLN A 82 -5.92 -17.85 -10.71
C GLN A 82 -5.40 -17.08 -9.50
N ILE A 83 -5.04 -17.78 -8.41
CA ILE A 83 -4.42 -17.18 -7.23
C ILE A 83 -3.11 -16.49 -7.60
N GLN A 84 -2.26 -17.12 -8.41
CA GLN A 84 -1.00 -16.53 -8.84
C GLN A 84 -1.21 -15.26 -9.70
N LYS A 85 -2.22 -15.27 -10.58
CA LYS A 85 -2.59 -14.07 -11.34
C LYS A 85 -3.08 -12.95 -10.43
N LEU A 86 -3.96 -13.28 -9.49
CA LEU A 86 -4.50 -12.31 -8.53
C LEU A 86 -3.39 -11.72 -7.64
N ASP A 87 -2.44 -12.54 -7.19
CA ASP A 87 -1.29 -12.09 -6.40
C ASP A 87 -0.38 -11.15 -7.21
N ASN A 88 -0.14 -11.46 -8.49
CA ASN A 88 0.59 -10.56 -9.38
C ASN A 88 -0.13 -9.21 -9.58
N GLU A 89 -1.45 -9.23 -9.81
CA GLU A 89 -2.25 -8.01 -9.94
C GLU A 89 -2.29 -7.20 -8.65
N TYR A 90 -2.47 -7.86 -7.51
CA TYR A 90 -2.42 -7.25 -6.18
C TYR A 90 -1.06 -6.56 -5.94
N ASN A 91 0.04 -7.26 -6.20
CA ASN A 91 1.38 -6.70 -6.07
C ASN A 91 1.61 -5.51 -7.01
N LYS A 92 1.07 -5.57 -8.24
CA LYS A 92 1.11 -4.44 -9.18
C LYS A 92 0.36 -3.22 -8.64
N ILE A 93 -0.86 -3.40 -8.13
CA ILE A 93 -1.68 -2.33 -7.54
C ILE A 93 -0.96 -1.71 -6.34
N ILE A 94 -0.40 -2.52 -5.44
CA ILE A 94 0.35 -2.03 -4.28
C ILE A 94 1.59 -1.23 -4.70
N ASN A 95 2.33 -1.71 -5.70
CA ASN A 95 3.51 -1.00 -6.19
C ASN A 95 3.14 0.32 -6.88
N GLU A 96 2.06 0.33 -7.67
CA GLU A 96 1.54 1.54 -8.31
C GLU A 96 1.03 2.55 -7.28
N ALA A 97 0.27 2.12 -6.27
CA ALA A 97 -0.17 2.98 -5.17
C ALA A 97 1.01 3.59 -4.39
N LYS A 98 2.05 2.79 -4.10
CA LYS A 98 3.28 3.27 -3.46
C LYS A 98 4.02 4.28 -4.34
N LYS A 99 4.08 4.06 -5.66
CA LYS A 99 4.70 4.98 -6.62
C LYS A 99 3.92 6.30 -6.67
N ASN A 100 2.61 6.24 -6.87
CA ASN A 100 1.74 7.41 -6.94
C ASN A 100 1.78 8.22 -5.63
N SER A 101 1.83 7.55 -4.48
CA SER A 101 1.98 8.21 -3.17
C SER A 101 3.30 8.99 -3.07
N LYS A 102 4.42 8.37 -3.48
CA LYS A 102 5.74 9.04 -3.49
C LYS A 102 5.77 10.22 -4.45
N GLU A 103 5.22 10.07 -5.65
CA GLU A 103 5.13 11.13 -6.66
C GLU A 103 4.26 12.30 -6.16
N ASN A 104 3.11 12.01 -5.56
CA ASN A 104 2.24 13.04 -4.97
C ASN A 104 2.91 13.74 -3.79
N LEU A 105 3.64 13.03 -2.93
CA LEU A 105 4.40 13.65 -1.84
C LEU A 105 5.51 14.57 -2.37
N ALA A 106 6.24 14.13 -3.40
CA ALA A 106 7.27 14.95 -4.02
C ALA A 106 6.66 16.22 -4.63
N LYS A 107 5.57 16.08 -5.40
CA LYS A 107 4.84 17.20 -5.99
C LYS A 107 4.26 18.16 -4.96
N LEU A 108 3.68 17.63 -3.87
CA LEU A 108 3.15 18.46 -2.80
C LEU A 108 4.25 19.25 -2.11
N ASN A 109 5.40 18.63 -1.84
CA ASN A 109 6.56 19.32 -1.25
C ASN A 109 7.10 20.42 -2.15
N THR A 110 7.19 20.19 -3.47
CA THR A 110 7.64 21.23 -4.42
C THR A 110 6.66 22.39 -4.47
N GLU A 111 5.36 22.12 -4.63
CA GLU A 111 4.32 23.16 -4.65
C GLU A 111 4.23 23.92 -3.33
N PHE A 112 4.41 23.24 -2.20
CA PHE A 112 4.42 23.86 -0.88
C PHE A 112 5.62 24.79 -0.71
N ASN A 113 6.82 24.36 -1.11
CA ASN A 113 8.02 25.19 -1.07
C ASN A 113 7.92 26.40 -1.99
N GLU A 114 7.34 26.26 -3.18
CA GLU A 114 7.05 27.38 -4.08
C GLU A 114 6.08 28.38 -3.46
N LYS A 115 4.99 27.91 -2.84
CA LYS A 115 4.04 28.77 -2.12
C LYS A 115 4.68 29.49 -0.94
N ILE A 116 5.55 28.81 -0.19
CA ILE A 116 6.34 29.45 0.89
C ILE A 116 7.23 30.55 0.31
N PHE A 117 7.94 30.26 -0.79
CA PHE A 117 8.84 31.24 -1.42
C PHE A 117 8.07 32.47 -1.91
N ILE A 118 6.92 32.28 -2.57
CA ILE A 118 6.06 33.38 -3.02
C ILE A 118 5.58 34.21 -1.83
N LYS A 119 5.01 33.57 -0.79
CA LYS A 119 4.54 34.29 0.40
C LYS A 119 5.66 35.04 1.11
N LYS A 120 6.86 34.46 1.19
CA LYS A 120 8.02 35.11 1.78
C LYS A 120 8.41 36.36 0.97
N LYS A 121 8.46 36.24 -0.36
CA LYS A 121 8.75 37.38 -1.26
C LYS A 121 7.70 38.48 -1.15
N ASP A 122 6.42 38.12 -1.11
CA ASP A 122 5.32 39.08 -0.94
C ASP A 122 5.43 39.81 0.41
N PHE A 123 5.75 39.08 1.47
CA PHE A 123 5.97 39.65 2.80
C PHE A 123 7.21 40.55 2.86
N GLU A 124 8.31 40.17 2.23
CA GLU A 124 9.51 41.01 2.11
C GLU A 124 9.21 42.31 1.35
N ASN A 125 8.44 42.24 0.26
CA ASN A 125 7.99 43.43 -0.48
C ASN A 125 7.10 44.32 0.39
N TYR A 126 6.13 43.73 1.11
CA TYR A 126 5.28 44.46 2.04
C TYR A 126 6.10 45.19 3.12
N LEU A 127 7.03 44.49 3.77
CA LEU A 127 7.92 45.08 4.77
C LEU A 127 8.75 46.23 4.18
N LYS A 128 9.28 46.06 2.96
CA LYS A 128 10.04 47.12 2.29
C LYS A 128 9.18 48.36 2.03
N THR A 129 7.93 48.18 1.59
CA THR A 129 7.01 49.29 1.36
C THR A 129 6.65 50.02 2.65
N GLU A 130 6.36 49.30 3.73
CA GLU A 130 6.07 49.92 5.03
C GLU A 130 7.29 50.60 5.63
N THR A 131 8.49 50.01 5.49
CA THR A 131 9.75 50.65 5.92
C THR A 131 9.98 51.96 5.17
N THR A 132 9.75 51.98 3.86
CA THR A 132 9.91 53.20 3.05
C THR A 132 8.89 54.28 3.44
N LYS A 133 7.65 53.90 3.75
CA LYS A 133 6.64 54.85 4.26
C LYS A 133 7.07 55.46 5.59
N VAL A 134 7.49 54.63 6.55
CA VAL A 134 7.96 55.09 7.86
C VAL A 134 9.19 55.98 7.72
N GLU A 135 10.13 55.65 6.83
CA GLU A 135 11.28 56.51 6.54
C GLU A 135 10.87 57.88 5.98
N ASN A 136 9.90 57.92 5.08
CA ASN A 136 9.35 59.17 4.56
C ASN A 136 8.63 59.96 5.66
N ASP A 137 7.77 59.32 6.45
CA ASP A 137 7.06 59.96 7.57
C ASP A 137 8.04 60.53 8.61
N ILE A 138 9.13 59.82 8.92
CA ILE A 138 10.20 60.30 9.80
C ILE A 138 10.89 61.53 9.19
N ASN A 139 11.17 61.50 7.89
CA ASN A 139 11.82 62.63 7.21
C ASN A 139 10.91 63.86 7.15
N ASP A 140 9.63 63.67 6.86
CA ASP A 140 8.61 64.73 6.86
C ASP A 140 8.41 65.30 8.26
N PHE A 141 8.31 64.44 9.29
CA PHE A 141 8.25 64.86 10.69
C PHE A 141 9.49 65.65 11.10
N LYS A 142 10.68 65.23 10.65
CA LYS A 142 11.93 65.95 10.89
C LYS A 142 11.92 67.34 10.22
N GLN A 143 11.44 67.47 8.99
CA GLN A 143 11.31 68.77 8.32
C GLN A 143 10.31 69.68 9.03
N GLN A 144 9.10 69.17 9.34
CA GLN A 144 8.09 69.92 10.09
C GLN A 144 8.60 70.37 11.46
N THR A 145 9.34 69.50 12.16
CA THR A 145 9.94 69.84 13.45
C THR A 145 10.98 70.95 13.33
N LEU A 146 11.81 70.93 12.28
CA LEU A 146 12.78 72.02 12.04
C LEU A 146 12.09 73.37 11.77
N ASP A 147 10.98 73.37 11.03
CA ASP A 147 10.19 74.58 10.78
C ASP A 147 9.49 75.08 12.05
N ASN A 148 8.90 74.16 12.81
CA ASN A 148 8.21 74.48 14.07
C ASN A 148 9.17 74.91 15.18
N ILE A 149 10.39 74.37 15.24
CA ILE A 149 11.44 74.79 16.19
C ILE A 149 11.73 76.28 16.04
N SER A 150 11.80 76.81 14.82
CA SER A 150 12.04 78.25 14.63
C SER A 150 10.94 79.11 15.25
N ASN A 151 9.69 78.66 15.16
CA ASN A 151 8.55 79.34 15.75
C ASN A 151 8.55 79.23 17.28
N ILE A 152 8.76 78.02 17.81
CA ILE A 152 8.84 77.77 19.27
C ILE A 152 9.98 78.57 19.91
N VAL A 153 11.16 78.60 19.27
CA VAL A 153 12.31 79.37 19.77
C VAL A 153 12.02 80.87 19.72
N SER A 154 11.32 81.36 18.68
CA SER A 154 10.89 82.76 18.62
C SER A 154 9.90 83.12 19.72
N GLU A 155 8.94 82.24 20.00
CA GLU A 155 7.94 82.45 21.04
C GLU A 155 8.54 82.37 22.44
N PHE A 156 9.37 81.36 22.70
CA PHE A 156 10.12 81.23 23.97
C PHE A 156 11.08 82.41 24.20
N SER A 157 11.80 82.85 23.17
CA SER A 157 12.70 84.02 23.27
C SER A 157 11.92 85.31 23.55
N LYS A 158 10.72 85.45 22.96
CA LYS A 158 9.81 86.56 23.24
C LYS A 158 9.36 86.56 24.69
N GLU A 159 8.89 85.41 25.20
CA GLU A 159 8.52 85.27 26.62
C GLU A 159 9.69 85.58 27.57
N LEU A 160 10.90 85.10 27.25
CA LEU A 160 12.11 85.37 28.04
C LEU A 160 12.46 86.87 28.07
N ILE A 161 12.40 87.55 26.93
CA ILE A 161 12.70 88.97 26.82
C ILE A 161 11.64 89.82 27.52
N GLU A 162 10.36 89.48 27.38
CA GLU A 162 9.27 90.15 28.11
C GLU A 162 9.45 90.01 29.62
N LYS A 163 9.91 88.85 30.10
CA LYS A 163 10.10 88.58 31.54
C LYS A 163 11.36 89.20 32.14
N ILE A 164 12.42 89.39 31.35
CA ILE A 164 13.70 89.96 31.82
C ILE A 164 13.76 91.49 31.64
N ILE A 165 13.24 92.00 30.53
CA ILE A 165 13.41 93.39 30.09
C ILE A 165 12.11 94.20 30.27
N GLU A 166 10.98 93.56 30.59
CA GLU A 166 9.65 94.18 30.77
C GLU A 166 9.15 94.99 29.55
N THR A 167 9.77 94.82 28.37
CA THR A 167 9.39 95.46 27.11
C THR A 167 9.00 94.43 26.06
N LYS A 168 7.93 94.68 25.29
CA LYS A 168 7.53 93.82 24.17
C LYS A 168 8.48 93.98 22.97
N PRO A 169 9.22 92.94 22.57
CA PRO A 169 10.08 93.02 21.39
C PRO A 169 9.26 93.03 20.09
N ASN A 170 9.80 93.62 19.03
CA ASN A 170 9.17 93.62 17.70
C ASN A 170 9.31 92.23 17.05
N ASP A 171 8.16 91.57 16.81
CA ASP A 171 8.06 90.21 16.27
C ASP A 171 8.78 90.01 14.92
N SER A 172 8.84 91.04 14.07
CA SER A 172 9.52 90.93 12.77
C SER A 172 11.05 90.94 12.90
N ASN A 173 11.60 91.78 13.77
CA ASN A 173 13.05 91.85 14.00
C ASN A 173 13.55 90.59 14.71
N LEU A 174 12.77 90.06 15.66
CA LEU A 174 13.15 88.88 16.43
C LEU A 174 13.23 87.63 15.53
N LYS A 175 12.22 87.44 14.67
CA LYS A 175 12.21 86.36 13.67
C LYS A 175 13.36 86.49 12.67
N ALA A 176 13.67 87.70 12.23
CA ALA A 176 14.80 87.95 11.33
C ALA A 176 16.15 87.54 11.96
N ILE A 177 16.42 87.98 13.20
CA ILE A 177 17.66 87.64 13.93
C ILE A 177 17.78 86.12 14.16
N ILE A 178 16.69 85.45 14.56
CA ILE A 178 16.68 84.00 14.77
C ILE A 178 16.94 83.25 13.45
N SER A 179 16.34 83.70 12.34
CA SER A 179 16.59 83.10 11.02
C SER A 179 18.04 83.27 10.54
N GLU A 180 18.67 84.41 10.86
CA GLU A 180 20.06 84.69 10.52
C GLU A 180 21.03 83.82 11.33
N ILE A 181 20.79 83.67 12.64
CA ILE A 181 21.57 82.79 13.52
C ILE A 181 21.43 81.32 13.07
N SER A 182 20.21 80.88 12.74
CA SER A 182 19.94 79.51 12.26
C SER A 182 20.68 79.18 10.96
N LYS A 183 20.73 80.13 10.01
CA LYS A 183 21.51 79.98 8.76
C LYS A 183 23.01 79.85 9.01
N LYS A 184 23.58 80.73 9.85
CA LYS A 184 25.01 80.74 10.20
C LYS A 184 25.45 79.42 10.85
N GLN A 185 24.59 78.82 11.66
CA GLN A 185 24.85 77.56 12.34
C GLN A 185 24.72 76.34 11.42
N LYS A 186 23.84 76.40 10.40
CA LYS A 186 23.77 75.39 9.32
C LYS A 186 25.05 75.39 8.48
N GLU A 187 25.58 76.56 8.11
CA GLU A 187 26.82 76.69 7.32
C GLU A 187 28.06 76.23 8.09
N SER A 188 28.12 76.46 9.41
CA SER A 188 29.24 76.01 10.26
C SER A 188 29.33 74.49 10.44
N LYS A 189 28.24 73.73 10.21
CA LYS A 189 28.19 72.28 10.45
C LYS A 189 28.62 71.44 9.23
N TYR A 190 28.96 72.09 8.11
CA TYR A 190 29.46 71.48 6.88
C TYR A 190 30.94 71.81 6.58
N VAL A 191 31.68 72.34 7.57
CA VAL A 191 33.16 72.39 7.62
C VAL A 191 33.62 71.40 8.68
#